data_AF-A0AAP2MS81-F1
#
_entry.id   AF-A0AAP2MS81-F1
#
_cell.length_a   1.000
_cell.length_b   1.000
_cell.length_c   1.000
_cell.angle_alpha   90.00
_cell.angle_beta   90.00
_cell.angle_gamma   90.00
#
_symmetry.space_group_name_H-M   'P 1'
#
loop_
_entity.id
_entity.type
_entity.pdbx_description
1 polymer ?
#
loop_
_entity_poly.entity_id
_entity_poly.type
_entity_poly.pdbx_seq_one_letter_code
_entity_poly.pdbx_strand_id
1 'polypeptide(L)'
;MGSSLDELLGAHQSAYRQLTAIEVNRLGWEARREIVVQAAQEFGLDVDDNVNWRIAIVSDGFPYYVHLITEHMLWQAMDDDADCHMLSMEHYQLGLRKAIQEINVQLKRPYEKAVLHRTAEWEDLVWSTADGDDLWRQTSDMYRSYVSVTERRNSGSVLDSKRFSEAMRRLKSEPYGPVLEPVPQRAGWYTYKEKMLRGYVRMQAEACGIELSGETVSQKQRMHVPASVRSGYHESRVPSGIRLRDDKGRR
;
A
#
# COMPACT_ATOMS: atom_id res chain seq x y z
N MET A 1 -14.91 -16.19 -26.17
CA MET A 1 -13.81 -17.16 -26.09
C MET A 1 -12.66 -16.55 -26.87
N GLY A 2 -11.52 -16.35 -26.21
CA GLY A 2 -10.41 -15.50 -26.67
C GLY A 2 -10.16 -14.39 -25.64
N SER A 3 -9.68 -14.77 -24.46
CA SER A 3 -9.42 -13.86 -23.35
C SER A 3 -8.08 -14.19 -22.73
N SER A 4 -7.29 -13.15 -22.52
CA SER A 4 -5.95 -13.11 -21.92
C SER A 4 -4.80 -13.38 -22.90
N LEU A 5 -3.78 -12.52 -22.82
CA LEU A 5 -2.35 -12.66 -23.09
C LEU A 5 -1.83 -13.41 -24.35
N ASP A 6 -2.47 -14.49 -24.78
CA ASP A 6 -2.10 -15.33 -25.92
C ASP A 6 -2.10 -14.58 -27.26
N GLU A 7 -3.04 -13.66 -27.47
CA GLU A 7 -3.08 -12.85 -28.71
C GLU A 7 -2.00 -11.76 -28.76
N LEU A 8 -1.49 -11.32 -27.61
CA LEU A 8 -0.43 -10.30 -27.53
C LEU A 8 0.99 -10.90 -27.49
N LEU A 9 1.12 -12.17 -27.08
CA LEU A 9 2.42 -12.84 -26.86
C LEU A 9 2.73 -13.96 -27.87
N GLY A 10 1.85 -14.20 -28.85
CA GLY A 10 2.00 -15.24 -29.87
C GLY A 10 3.26 -15.15 -30.75
N ALA A 11 4.04 -14.06 -30.67
CA ALA A 11 5.24 -13.87 -31.47
C ALA A 11 6.56 -14.37 -30.83
N HIS A 12 6.61 -14.72 -29.53
CA HIS A 12 7.87 -15.13 -28.88
C HIS A 12 7.70 -16.32 -27.90
N GLN A 13 7.54 -17.51 -28.48
CA GLN A 13 7.45 -18.83 -27.81
C GLN A 13 8.68 -19.25 -26.97
N SER A 14 9.74 -18.43 -26.86
CA SER A 14 10.97 -18.77 -26.11
C SER A 14 11.06 -18.13 -24.71
N ALA A 15 10.24 -17.14 -24.36
CA ALA A 15 10.38 -16.39 -23.10
C ALA A 15 9.50 -16.89 -21.94
N TYR A 16 8.60 -17.87 -22.19
CA TYR A 16 7.58 -18.26 -21.21
C TYR A 16 8.07 -19.19 -20.09
N ARG A 17 9.31 -19.73 -20.18
CA ARG A 17 9.76 -20.83 -19.31
C ARG A 17 10.56 -20.44 -18.06
N GLN A 18 10.72 -19.15 -17.72
CA GLN A 18 11.61 -18.75 -16.62
C GLN A 18 11.11 -17.63 -15.70
N LEU A 19 9.84 -17.23 -15.75
CA LEU A 19 9.28 -16.25 -14.80
C LEU A 19 8.31 -16.92 -13.85
N THR A 20 8.84 -17.66 -12.87
CA THR A 20 8.10 -17.87 -11.63
C THR A 20 7.95 -16.50 -10.97
N ALA A 21 6.80 -15.86 -11.15
CA ALA A 21 6.49 -14.62 -10.45
C ALA A 21 6.42 -14.93 -8.95
N ILE A 22 7.48 -14.58 -8.21
CA ILE A 22 7.46 -14.61 -6.75
C ILE A 22 6.55 -13.45 -6.34
N GLU A 23 5.41 -13.77 -5.72
CA GLU A 23 4.54 -12.76 -5.13
C GLU A 23 5.31 -12.09 -3.98
N VAL A 24 5.71 -10.83 -4.18
CA VAL A 24 6.38 -10.05 -3.15
C VAL A 24 5.32 -9.47 -2.22
N ASN A 25 5.37 -9.87 -0.95
CA ASN A 25 4.44 -9.38 0.06
C ASN A 25 4.62 -7.89 0.30
N ARG A 26 3.52 -7.20 0.64
CA ARG A 26 3.55 -5.82 1.13
C ARG A 26 4.40 -5.72 2.40
N LEU A 27 5.23 -4.68 2.47
CA LEU A 27 6.01 -4.36 3.65
C LEU A 27 5.16 -3.79 4.78
N GLY A 28 5.55 -4.11 6.01
CA GLY A 28 5.06 -3.46 7.22
C GLY A 28 5.40 -1.97 7.26
N TRP A 29 4.79 -1.25 8.19
CA TRP A 29 4.98 0.21 8.36
C TRP A 29 6.42 0.56 8.70
N GLU A 30 7.00 -0.16 9.64
CA GLU A 30 8.37 0.02 10.13
C GLU A 30 9.39 -0.24 9.02
N ALA A 31 9.26 -1.35 8.29
CA ALA A 31 10.18 -1.69 7.20
C ALA A 31 10.20 -0.64 6.09
N ARG A 32 9.04 -0.05 5.75
CA ARG A 32 8.97 1.06 4.77
C ARG A 32 9.73 2.29 5.28
N ARG A 33 9.55 2.63 6.56
CA ARG A 33 10.21 3.79 7.17
C ARG A 33 11.72 3.61 7.31
N GLU A 34 12.15 2.40 7.63
CA GLU A 34 13.56 2.03 7.70
C GLU A 34 14.26 2.20 6.34
N ILE A 35 13.60 1.83 5.23
CA ILE A 35 14.14 2.06 3.89
C ILE A 35 14.43 3.55 3.65
N VAL A 36 13.49 4.44 3.99
CA VAL A 36 13.65 5.89 3.79
C VAL A 36 14.80 6.43 4.65
N VAL A 37 14.83 6.06 5.93
CA VAL A 37 15.85 6.53 6.88
C VAL A 37 17.24 6.03 6.49
N GLN A 38 17.38 4.74 6.17
CA GLN A 38 18.66 4.19 5.75
C GLN A 38 19.16 4.86 4.47
N ALA A 39 18.28 5.05 3.47
CA ALA A 39 18.65 5.74 2.25
C ALA A 39 19.13 7.17 2.52
N ALA A 40 18.42 7.97 3.33
CA ALA A 40 18.83 9.34 3.66
C ALA A 40 20.17 9.39 4.43
N GLN A 41 20.37 8.46 5.36
CA GLN A 41 21.59 8.38 6.17
C GLN A 41 22.84 8.08 5.34
N GLU A 42 22.74 7.32 4.26
CA GLU A 42 23.85 7.09 3.31
C GLU A 42 24.33 8.40 2.63
N PHE A 43 23.48 9.43 2.57
CA PHE A 43 23.82 10.76 2.06
C PHE A 43 24.10 11.77 3.18
N GLY A 44 24.16 11.34 4.44
CA GLY A 44 24.35 12.22 5.59
C GLY A 44 23.15 13.13 5.88
N LEU A 45 21.95 12.73 5.47
CA LEU A 45 20.70 13.46 5.67
C LEU A 45 19.83 12.76 6.73
N ASP A 46 19.13 13.56 7.53
CA ASP A 46 18.02 13.11 8.36
C ASP A 46 16.68 13.21 7.59
N VAL A 47 15.62 12.63 8.15
CA VAL A 47 14.27 12.68 7.57
C VAL A 47 13.28 13.16 8.61
N ASP A 48 12.47 14.17 8.27
CA ASP A 48 11.34 14.56 9.12
C ASP A 48 10.41 13.36 9.36
N ASP A 49 10.07 13.09 10.63
CA ASP A 49 9.30 11.88 10.97
C ASP A 49 7.91 11.86 10.32
N ASN A 50 7.26 13.02 10.17
CA ASN A 50 5.98 13.10 9.49
C ASN A 50 6.15 12.70 8.03
N VAL A 51 7.17 13.23 7.34
CA VAL A 51 7.49 12.86 5.96
C VAL A 51 7.72 11.36 5.83
N ASN A 52 8.47 10.77 6.76
CA ASN A 52 8.72 9.33 6.78
C ASN A 52 7.43 8.52 6.91
N TRP A 53 6.53 8.93 7.82
CA TRP A 53 5.19 8.34 7.93
C TRP A 53 4.36 8.52 6.66
N ARG A 54 4.38 9.70 6.04
CA ARG A 54 3.65 9.97 4.79
C ARG A 54 4.07 9.01 3.68
N ILE A 55 5.38 8.83 3.46
CA ILE A 55 5.92 7.89 2.47
C ILE A 55 5.43 6.47 2.77
N ALA A 56 5.48 6.06 4.05
CA ALA A 56 4.98 4.75 4.44
C ALA A 56 3.49 4.60 4.14
N ILE A 57 2.65 5.62 4.40
CA ILE A 57 1.20 5.57 4.15
C ILE A 57 0.92 5.44 2.65
N VAL A 58 1.47 6.33 1.84
CA VAL A 58 1.10 6.44 0.42
C VAL A 58 1.69 5.31 -0.44
N SER A 59 2.83 4.74 -0.03
CA SER A 59 3.45 3.61 -0.73
C SER A 59 2.64 2.32 -0.64
N ASP A 60 1.65 2.25 0.25
CA ASP A 60 0.77 1.09 0.42
C ASP A 60 1.51 -0.25 0.58
N GLY A 61 2.67 -0.24 1.23
CA GLY A 61 3.47 -1.46 1.42
C GLY A 61 4.33 -1.87 0.23
N PHE A 62 4.30 -1.15 -0.90
CA PHE A 62 5.10 -1.47 -2.08
C PHE A 62 6.48 -0.79 -2.00
N PRO A 63 7.59 -1.54 -1.88
CA PRO A 63 8.94 -0.97 -1.80
C PRO A 63 9.27 -0.06 -2.98
N TYR A 64 8.77 -0.40 -4.18
CA TYR A 64 8.95 0.39 -5.39
C TYR A 64 8.58 1.87 -5.19
N TYR A 65 7.43 2.16 -4.58
CA TYR A 65 7.00 3.54 -4.34
C TYR A 65 7.82 4.23 -3.25
N VAL A 66 8.25 3.49 -2.21
CA VAL A 66 9.13 4.03 -1.17
C VAL A 66 10.45 4.48 -1.80
N HIS A 67 11.08 3.61 -2.59
CA HIS A 67 12.34 3.92 -3.26
C HIS A 67 12.18 5.09 -4.23
N LEU A 68 11.16 5.08 -5.09
CA LEU A 68 10.99 6.12 -6.09
C LEU A 68 10.74 7.50 -5.47
N ILE A 69 9.89 7.60 -4.45
CA ILE A 69 9.64 8.87 -3.76
C ILE A 69 10.93 9.35 -3.07
N THR A 70 11.63 8.46 -2.37
CA THR A 70 12.86 8.80 -1.63
C THR A 70 13.98 9.23 -2.56
N GLU A 71 14.18 8.53 -3.68
CA GLU A 71 15.15 8.89 -4.71
C GLU A 71 14.93 10.32 -5.20
N HIS A 72 13.70 10.68 -5.55
CA HIS A 72 13.40 12.04 -6.00
C HIS A 72 13.54 13.07 -4.89
N MET A 73 13.25 12.73 -3.64
CA MET A 73 13.52 13.63 -2.50
C MET A 73 15.01 13.90 -2.34
N LEU A 74 15.86 12.87 -2.47
CA LEU A 74 17.31 13.01 -2.39
C LEU A 74 17.86 13.87 -3.52
N TRP A 75 17.38 13.67 -4.76
CA TRP A 75 17.73 14.55 -5.88
C TRP A 75 17.38 16.01 -5.60
N GLN A 76 16.21 16.29 -5.02
CA GLN A 76 15.86 17.67 -4.64
C GLN A 76 16.77 18.23 -3.55
N ALA A 77 17.08 17.46 -2.50
CA ALA A 77 17.96 17.92 -1.44
C ALA A 77 19.39 18.21 -1.92
N MET A 78 19.87 17.50 -2.96
CA MET A 78 21.17 17.78 -3.59
C MET A 78 21.15 19.00 -4.51
N ASP A 79 19.98 19.35 -5.04
CA ASP A 79 19.79 20.52 -5.90
C ASP A 79 19.48 21.81 -5.10
N ASP A 80 19.33 21.71 -3.77
CA ASP A 80 19.05 22.86 -2.91
C ASP A 80 20.22 23.88 -2.93
N ASP A 81 19.87 25.17 -2.99
CA ASP A 81 20.84 26.27 -2.96
C ASP A 81 21.58 26.38 -1.61
N ALA A 82 21.05 25.75 -0.56
CA ALA A 82 21.56 25.78 0.81
C ALA A 82 21.92 24.38 1.29
N ASP A 83 22.85 24.29 2.26
CA ASP A 83 23.22 23.02 2.89
C ASP A 83 22.00 22.35 3.53
N CYS A 84 21.50 21.30 2.88
CA CYS A 84 20.39 20.50 3.34
C CYS A 84 20.90 19.41 4.28
N HIS A 85 20.33 19.33 5.49
CA HIS A 85 20.62 18.28 6.47
C HIS A 85 19.40 17.41 6.80
N MET A 86 18.21 17.80 6.33
CA MET A 86 16.96 17.11 6.66
C MET A 86 15.98 17.15 5.50
N LEU A 87 15.53 15.97 5.06
CA LEU A 87 14.44 15.82 4.11
C LEU A 87 13.14 16.30 4.72
N SER A 88 12.57 17.34 4.13
CA SER A 88 11.44 18.12 4.64
C SER A 88 10.14 17.83 3.86
N MET A 89 9.03 18.42 4.30
CA MET A 89 7.75 18.30 3.60
C MET A 89 7.80 18.85 2.17
N GLU A 90 8.63 19.86 1.90
CA GLU A 90 8.82 20.43 0.56
C GLU A 90 9.48 19.42 -0.38
N HIS A 91 10.58 18.80 0.07
CA HIS A 91 11.26 17.71 -0.62
C HIS A 91 10.28 16.57 -0.93
N TYR A 92 9.48 16.17 0.06
CA TYR A 92 8.47 15.13 -0.11
C TYR A 92 7.44 15.47 -1.18
N GLN A 93 6.88 16.68 -1.15
CA GLN A 93 5.86 17.09 -2.13
C GLN A 93 6.43 17.14 -3.55
N LEU A 94 7.64 17.65 -3.72
CA LEU A 94 8.32 17.68 -5.02
C LEU A 94 8.67 16.26 -5.49
N GLY A 95 9.24 15.45 -4.61
CA GLY A 95 9.65 14.08 -4.89
C GLY A 95 8.47 13.18 -5.24
N LEU A 96 7.36 13.29 -4.51
CA LEU A 96 6.11 12.59 -4.82
C LEU A 96 5.58 12.94 -6.22
N ARG A 97 5.56 14.24 -6.57
CA ARG A 97 5.08 14.68 -7.89
C ARG A 97 5.96 14.14 -9.02
N LYS A 98 7.29 14.15 -8.86
CA LYS A 98 8.22 13.56 -9.83
C LYS A 98 8.04 12.04 -9.93
N ALA A 99 7.94 11.35 -8.81
CA ALA A 99 7.67 9.91 -8.77
C ALA A 99 6.39 9.52 -9.53
N ILE A 100 5.29 10.26 -9.35
CA ILE A 100 4.03 10.03 -10.08
C ILE A 100 4.20 10.13 -11.60
N GLN A 101 5.04 11.07 -12.07
CA GLN A 101 5.28 11.29 -13.49
C GLN A 101 6.06 10.13 -14.12
N GLU A 102 6.99 9.53 -13.38
CA GLU A 102 7.88 8.46 -13.87
C GLU A 102 7.30 7.05 -13.76
N ILE A 103 6.19 6.87 -13.05
CA ILE A 103 5.53 5.57 -12.95
C ILE A 103 5.17 5.05 -14.34
N ASN A 104 5.44 3.74 -14.52
CA ASN A 104 5.20 3.02 -15.76
C ASN A 104 3.78 3.28 -16.33
N VAL A 105 3.72 3.63 -17.62
CA VAL A 105 2.47 3.95 -18.33
C VAL A 105 1.42 2.85 -18.20
N GLN A 106 1.81 1.57 -18.25
CA GLN A 106 0.86 0.46 -18.10
C GLN A 106 0.24 0.41 -16.71
N LEU A 107 0.99 0.79 -15.67
CA LEU A 107 0.51 0.79 -14.29
C LEU A 107 -0.49 1.92 -14.04
N LYS A 108 -0.28 3.11 -14.62
CA LYS A 108 -1.20 4.24 -14.46
C LYS A 108 -2.40 4.24 -15.41
N ARG A 109 -2.32 3.52 -16.54
CA ARG A 109 -3.38 3.48 -17.57
C ARG A 109 -4.78 3.11 -17.04
N PRO A 110 -4.95 2.15 -16.12
CA PRO A 110 -6.25 1.89 -15.49
C PRO A 110 -6.85 3.11 -14.77
N TYR A 111 -6.02 3.81 -13.97
CA TYR A 111 -6.43 5.03 -13.28
C TYR A 111 -6.82 6.13 -14.27
N GLU A 112 -5.95 6.41 -15.25
CA GLU A 112 -6.20 7.41 -16.28
C GLU A 112 -7.50 7.12 -17.03
N LYS A 113 -7.73 5.86 -17.42
CA LYS A 113 -8.99 5.43 -18.04
C LYS A 113 -10.20 5.62 -17.14
N ALA A 114 -10.05 5.56 -15.82
CA ALA A 114 -11.16 5.72 -14.87
C ALA A 114 -11.52 7.19 -14.64
N VAL A 115 -10.57 8.12 -14.77
CA VAL A 115 -10.75 9.53 -14.36
C VAL A 115 -10.65 10.55 -15.48
N LEU A 116 -9.82 10.32 -16.51
CA LEU A 116 -9.63 11.30 -17.58
C LEU A 116 -10.92 11.51 -18.37
N HIS A 117 -11.14 12.76 -18.78
CA HIS A 117 -12.33 13.21 -19.53
C HIS A 117 -13.66 12.94 -18.82
N ARG A 118 -13.65 12.87 -17.49
CA ARG A 118 -14.85 12.69 -16.66
C ARG A 118 -14.99 13.81 -15.63
N THR A 119 -16.13 13.84 -14.96
CA THR A 119 -16.38 14.76 -13.86
C THR A 119 -15.43 14.47 -12.68
N ALA A 120 -15.10 15.50 -11.90
CA ALA A 120 -14.17 15.39 -10.75
C ALA A 120 -14.60 14.32 -9.73
N GLU A 121 -15.91 14.04 -9.64
CA GLU A 121 -16.48 12.97 -8.81
C GLU A 121 -15.84 11.59 -9.07
N TRP A 122 -15.31 11.35 -10.28
CA TRP A 122 -14.64 10.08 -10.61
C TRP A 122 -13.28 9.94 -9.94
N GLU A 123 -12.53 11.02 -9.78
CA GLU A 123 -11.29 10.99 -9.01
C GLU A 123 -11.60 10.71 -7.54
N ASP A 124 -12.58 11.40 -6.97
CA ASP A 124 -13.01 11.20 -5.58
C ASP A 124 -13.48 9.76 -5.34
N LEU A 125 -14.24 9.22 -6.30
CA LEU A 125 -14.68 7.83 -6.30
C LEU A 125 -13.49 6.87 -6.36
N VAL A 126 -12.52 7.08 -7.24
CA VAL A 126 -11.35 6.19 -7.34
C VAL A 126 -10.49 6.29 -6.08
N TRP A 127 -10.20 7.49 -5.58
CA TRP A 127 -9.43 7.72 -4.34
C TRP A 127 -10.08 7.03 -3.13
N SER A 128 -11.40 7.12 -3.00
CA SER A 128 -12.14 6.47 -1.90
C SER A 128 -11.94 4.95 -1.83
N THR A 129 -11.64 4.30 -2.94
CA THR A 129 -11.43 2.83 -2.99
C THR A 129 -10.06 2.43 -2.45
N ALA A 130 -9.10 3.35 -2.42
CA ALA A 130 -7.75 3.13 -1.93
C ALA A 130 -7.56 3.54 -0.45
N ASP A 131 -8.58 4.10 0.17
CA ASP A 131 -8.56 4.53 1.56
C ASP A 131 -8.51 3.34 2.55
N GLY A 132 -7.79 3.46 3.68
CA GLY A 132 -7.54 2.38 4.65
C GLY A 132 -6.38 1.42 4.28
N ASP A 133 -6.12 0.37 5.05
CA ASP A 133 -4.94 -0.52 4.82
C ASP A 133 -5.27 -1.86 4.16
N ASP A 134 -6.54 -2.27 4.24
CA ASP A 134 -7.00 -3.57 3.75
C ASP A 134 -7.08 -3.60 2.21
N LEU A 135 -6.57 -4.67 1.61
CA LEU A 135 -6.67 -4.89 0.16
C LEU A 135 -8.08 -5.27 -0.28
N TRP A 136 -8.90 -5.80 0.63
CA TRP A 136 -10.28 -6.15 0.40
C TRP A 136 -11.16 -5.18 1.18
N ARG A 137 -12.05 -4.48 0.49
CA ARG A 137 -12.93 -3.51 1.13
C ARG A 137 -14.37 -3.69 0.71
N GLN A 138 -15.27 -3.41 1.64
CA GLN A 138 -16.70 -3.45 1.42
C GLN A 138 -17.18 -2.14 0.77
N THR A 139 -18.19 -2.21 -0.10
CA THR A 139 -18.77 -1.03 -0.76
C THR A 139 -19.22 0.05 0.23
N SER A 140 -19.74 -0.35 1.40
CA SER A 140 -20.20 0.58 2.44
C SER A 140 -19.08 1.44 2.98
N ASP A 141 -17.92 0.84 3.21
CA ASP A 141 -16.75 1.52 3.78
C ASP A 141 -16.12 2.42 2.72
N MET A 142 -16.06 1.96 1.47
CA MET A 142 -15.64 2.80 0.35
C MET A 142 -16.57 4.01 0.16
N TYR A 143 -17.88 3.84 0.36
CA TYR A 143 -18.83 4.96 0.27
C TYR A 143 -18.62 6.01 1.37
N ARG A 144 -18.33 5.57 2.61
CA ARG A 144 -17.97 6.49 3.69
C ARG A 144 -16.65 7.21 3.42
N SER A 145 -15.63 6.50 2.92
CA SER A 145 -14.40 7.11 2.42
C SER A 145 -14.69 8.14 1.32
N TYR A 146 -15.63 7.86 0.42
CA TYR A 146 -16.02 8.79 -0.65
C TYR A 146 -16.66 10.07 -0.11
N VAL A 147 -17.57 9.96 0.85
CA VAL A 147 -18.14 11.14 1.54
C VAL A 147 -17.02 11.95 2.19
N SER A 148 -16.09 11.31 2.90
CA SER A 148 -14.99 12.04 3.54
C SER A 148 -14.03 12.71 2.54
N VAL A 149 -13.72 12.05 1.42
CA VAL A 149 -12.88 12.62 0.35
C VAL A 149 -13.57 13.81 -0.30
N THR A 150 -14.85 13.69 -0.66
CA THR A 150 -15.63 14.77 -1.29
C THR A 150 -15.75 15.99 -0.36
N GLU A 151 -15.96 15.77 0.94
CA GLU A 151 -15.95 16.84 1.96
C GLU A 151 -14.60 17.56 2.03
N ARG A 152 -13.48 16.83 2.12
CA ARG A 152 -12.13 17.42 2.18
C ARG A 152 -11.76 18.18 0.91
N ARG A 153 -12.18 17.67 -0.25
CA ARG A 153 -11.96 18.32 -1.55
C ARG A 153 -12.92 19.49 -1.80
N ASN A 154 -13.96 19.65 -0.97
CA ASN A 154 -15.07 20.57 -1.19
C ASN A 154 -15.73 20.34 -2.57
N SER A 155 -15.86 19.07 -2.95
CA SER A 155 -16.53 18.64 -4.17
C SER A 155 -18.03 18.82 -3.97
N GLY A 156 -18.62 19.83 -4.61
CA GLY A 156 -19.98 20.29 -4.27
C GLY A 156 -21.11 19.26 -4.38
N SER A 157 -20.92 18.16 -5.13
CA SER A 157 -21.93 17.14 -5.40
C SER A 157 -21.46 15.77 -4.91
N VAL A 158 -22.15 15.21 -3.92
CA VAL A 158 -21.91 13.85 -3.40
C VAL A 158 -22.94 12.92 -4.02
N LEU A 159 -22.47 11.88 -4.71
CA LEU A 159 -23.34 10.82 -5.22
C LEU A 159 -24.07 10.13 -4.06
N ASP A 160 -25.36 9.84 -4.23
CA ASP A 160 -26.07 8.96 -3.31
C ASP A 160 -25.49 7.52 -3.36
N SER A 161 -25.77 6.72 -2.33
CA SER A 161 -25.25 5.36 -2.21
C SER A 161 -25.57 4.45 -3.41
N LYS A 162 -26.72 4.65 -4.07
CA LYS A 162 -27.12 3.87 -5.24
C LYS A 162 -26.29 4.26 -6.45
N ARG A 163 -26.15 5.55 -6.75
CA ARG A 163 -25.33 6.08 -7.83
C ARG A 163 -23.85 5.77 -7.62
N PHE A 164 -23.36 5.85 -6.38
CA PHE A 164 -22.02 5.41 -6.01
C PHE A 164 -21.82 3.92 -6.32
N SER A 165 -22.77 3.06 -5.93
CA SER A 165 -22.71 1.62 -6.22
C SER A 165 -22.74 1.32 -7.72
N GLU A 166 -23.48 2.10 -8.52
CA GLU A 166 -23.51 2.01 -9.97
C GLU A 166 -22.16 2.44 -10.60
N ALA A 167 -21.57 3.53 -10.12
CA ALA A 167 -20.25 4.00 -10.56
C ALA A 167 -19.14 3.00 -10.19
N MET A 168 -19.17 2.44 -8.97
CA MET A 168 -18.28 1.36 -8.53
C MET A 168 -18.33 0.13 -9.45
N ARG A 169 -19.52 -0.22 -9.97
CA ARG A 169 -19.63 -1.33 -10.93
C ARG A 169 -18.91 -1.03 -12.24
N ARG A 170 -18.92 0.24 -12.68
CA ARG A 170 -18.25 0.68 -13.91
C ARG A 170 -16.72 0.59 -13.79
N LEU A 171 -16.15 0.83 -12.60
CA LEU A 171 -14.71 0.64 -12.35
C LEU A 171 -14.19 -0.78 -12.61
N LYS A 172 -15.07 -1.76 -12.83
CA LYS A 172 -14.71 -3.15 -13.19
C LYS A 172 -14.69 -3.41 -14.69
N SER A 173 -15.11 -2.43 -15.49
CA SER A 173 -15.33 -2.57 -16.92
C SER A 173 -14.19 -1.97 -17.74
N GLU A 174 -13.97 -2.52 -18.94
CA GLU A 174 -12.91 -2.07 -19.86
C GLU A 174 -12.91 -0.57 -20.19
N PRO A 175 -14.06 0.10 -20.39
CA PRO A 175 -14.08 1.55 -20.65
C PRO A 175 -13.55 2.41 -19.49
N TYR A 176 -13.50 1.85 -18.27
CA TYR A 176 -13.02 2.53 -17.08
C TYR A 176 -11.70 1.95 -16.57
N GLY A 177 -11.01 1.15 -17.40
CA GLY A 177 -9.67 0.63 -17.09
C GLY A 177 -9.69 -0.28 -15.87
N PRO A 178 -10.25 -1.49 -15.96
CA PRO A 178 -10.78 -2.31 -14.86
C PRO A 178 -9.92 -2.24 -13.58
N VAL A 179 -10.24 -1.24 -12.74
CA VAL A 179 -9.51 -0.87 -11.52
C VAL A 179 -9.78 -1.91 -10.44
N LEU A 180 -11.03 -2.34 -10.35
CA LEU A 180 -11.52 -3.23 -9.29
C LEU A 180 -12.01 -4.56 -9.84
N GLU A 181 -11.95 -5.57 -8.99
CA GLU A 181 -12.55 -6.89 -9.19
C GLU A 181 -13.31 -7.33 -7.93
N PRO A 182 -14.40 -8.11 -8.07
CA PRO A 182 -15.12 -8.64 -6.93
C PRO A 182 -14.29 -9.72 -6.22
N VAL A 183 -14.35 -9.75 -4.89
CA VAL A 183 -13.72 -10.84 -4.13
C VAL A 183 -14.59 -12.09 -4.23
N PRO A 184 -14.04 -13.25 -4.64
CA PRO A 184 -14.80 -14.50 -4.73
C PRO A 184 -15.49 -14.82 -3.40
N GLN A 185 -16.75 -15.28 -3.47
CA GLN A 185 -17.55 -15.70 -2.31
C GLN A 185 -17.84 -14.59 -1.27
N ARG A 186 -17.49 -13.32 -1.54
CA ARG A 186 -17.78 -12.18 -0.66
C ARG A 186 -18.53 -11.09 -1.42
N ALA A 187 -19.84 -11.22 -1.49
CA ALA A 187 -20.70 -10.24 -2.17
C ALA A 187 -20.54 -8.83 -1.55
N GLY A 188 -20.36 -7.82 -2.39
CA GLY A 188 -20.14 -6.44 -1.95
C GLY A 188 -18.71 -6.12 -1.50
N TRP A 189 -17.78 -7.08 -1.63
CA TRP A 189 -16.36 -6.87 -1.39
C TRP A 189 -15.59 -6.76 -2.69
N TYR A 190 -14.65 -5.82 -2.72
CA TYR A 190 -13.83 -5.52 -3.88
C TYR A 190 -12.36 -5.46 -3.51
N THR A 191 -11.52 -5.73 -4.49
CA THR A 191 -10.09 -5.53 -4.43
C THR A 191 -9.60 -4.93 -5.74
N TYR A 192 -8.38 -4.38 -5.72
CA TYR A 192 -7.74 -3.89 -6.93
C TYR A 192 -7.32 -5.06 -7.82
N LYS A 193 -7.59 -4.95 -9.12
CA LYS A 193 -7.16 -5.95 -10.11
C LYS A 193 -5.64 -6.02 -10.20
N GLU A 194 -4.98 -4.86 -10.19
CA GLU A 194 -3.54 -4.72 -10.03
C GLU A 194 -3.25 -4.10 -8.65
N LYS A 195 -2.59 -4.82 -7.75
CA LYS A 195 -2.41 -4.35 -6.37
C LYS A 195 -1.54 -3.09 -6.31
N MET A 196 -0.54 -2.98 -7.17
CA MET A 196 0.32 -1.80 -7.20
C MET A 196 -0.45 -0.54 -7.63
N LEU A 197 -1.50 -0.67 -8.45
CA LEU A 197 -2.34 0.47 -8.85
C LEU A 197 -2.95 1.16 -7.62
N ARG A 198 -3.22 0.43 -6.54
CA ARG A 198 -3.75 1.00 -5.30
C ARG A 198 -2.79 2.02 -4.67
N GLY A 199 -1.50 1.69 -4.61
CA GLY A 199 -0.47 2.63 -4.14
C GLY A 199 -0.36 3.86 -5.06
N TYR A 200 -0.47 3.67 -6.37
CA TYR A 200 -0.52 4.79 -7.31
C TYR A 200 -1.73 5.72 -7.07
N VAL A 201 -2.91 5.15 -6.81
CA VAL A 201 -4.11 5.92 -6.46
C VAL A 201 -3.91 6.71 -5.17
N ARG A 202 -3.24 6.13 -4.16
CA ARG A 202 -2.87 6.82 -2.91
C ARG A 202 -1.93 7.99 -3.16
N MET A 203 -0.90 7.79 -3.97
CA MET A 203 0.04 8.86 -4.37
C MET A 203 -0.68 9.99 -5.12
N GLN A 204 -1.64 9.68 -6.00
CA GLN A 204 -2.40 10.70 -6.70
C GLN A 204 -3.29 11.53 -5.77
N ALA A 205 -3.99 10.88 -4.84
CA ALA A 205 -4.78 11.59 -3.83
C ALA A 205 -3.90 12.52 -2.98
N GLU A 206 -2.75 11.99 -2.53
CA GLU A 206 -1.75 12.73 -1.76
C GLU A 206 -1.24 13.97 -2.50
N ALA A 207 -0.87 13.82 -3.77
CA ALA A 207 -0.38 14.94 -4.59
C ALA A 207 -1.45 16.03 -4.82
N CYS A 208 -2.73 15.67 -4.69
CA CYS A 208 -3.87 16.58 -4.70
C CYS A 208 -4.25 17.11 -3.30
N GLY A 209 -3.45 16.83 -2.27
CA GLY A 209 -3.69 17.27 -0.89
C GLY A 209 -4.75 16.48 -0.14
N ILE A 210 -5.13 15.30 -0.64
CA ILE A 210 -6.13 14.43 -0.03
C ILE A 210 -5.45 13.23 0.64
N GLU A 211 -5.42 13.26 1.96
CA GLU A 211 -4.80 12.19 2.75
C GLU A 211 -5.72 10.98 2.89
N LEU A 212 -5.24 9.79 2.50
CA LEU A 212 -5.99 8.53 2.59
C LEU A 212 -5.50 7.64 3.75
N SER A 213 -5.94 7.97 4.96
CA SER A 213 -5.56 7.28 6.21
C SER A 213 -6.62 6.33 6.76
N GLY A 214 -7.76 6.16 6.06
CA GLY A 214 -8.91 5.35 6.48
C GLY A 214 -9.90 6.08 7.40
N GLU A 215 -10.96 5.38 7.78
CA GLU A 215 -11.87 5.77 8.86
C GLU A 215 -11.19 5.54 10.22
N THR A 216 -10.41 6.53 10.67
CA THR A 216 -9.82 6.57 12.02
C THR A 216 -8.77 5.48 12.27
N VAL A 217 -7.69 5.85 12.97
CA VAL A 217 -6.71 4.90 13.51
C VAL A 217 -7.46 3.89 14.39
N SER A 218 -7.78 2.71 13.86
CA SER A 218 -8.22 1.59 14.67
C SER A 218 -7.10 1.36 15.68
N GLN A 219 -7.41 1.54 16.97
CA GLN A 219 -6.47 1.36 18.07
C GLN A 219 -5.64 0.12 17.80
N LYS A 220 -4.30 0.27 17.84
CA LYS A 220 -3.32 -0.83 17.80
C LYS A 220 -3.97 -2.08 18.36
N GLN A 221 -4.27 -3.07 17.51
CA GLN A 221 -4.65 -4.38 18.00
C GLN A 221 -3.47 -4.90 18.81
N ARG A 222 -3.50 -4.66 20.13
CA ARG A 222 -2.68 -5.40 21.06
C ARG A 222 -3.20 -6.81 20.97
N MET A 223 -2.52 -7.65 20.19
CA MET A 223 -2.72 -9.09 20.25
C MET A 223 -2.56 -9.48 21.72
N HIS A 224 -3.67 -9.82 22.37
CA HIS A 224 -3.60 -10.46 23.67
C HIS A 224 -3.11 -11.88 23.41
N VAL A 225 -1.80 -12.09 23.47
CA VAL A 225 -1.26 -13.44 23.53
C VAL A 225 -1.83 -14.07 24.80
N PRO A 226 -2.64 -15.13 24.72
CA PRO A 226 -3.09 -15.81 25.91
C PRO A 226 -1.84 -16.39 26.60
N ALA A 227 -1.75 -16.21 27.91
CA ALA A 227 -0.62 -16.67 28.72
C ALA A 227 -0.33 -18.19 28.59
N SER A 228 -1.25 -18.96 27.99
CA SER A 228 -1.10 -20.39 27.72
C SER A 228 -0.10 -20.75 26.61
N VAL A 229 0.41 -19.79 25.82
CA VAL A 229 1.40 -20.07 24.75
C VAL A 229 2.85 -19.89 25.25
N ARG A 230 3.06 -19.46 26.50
CA ARG A 230 4.37 -19.48 27.18
C ARG A 230 4.48 -20.67 28.13
N SER A 231 4.38 -21.89 27.62
CA SER A 231 4.87 -23.07 28.33
C SER A 231 5.10 -24.21 27.35
N GLY A 232 6.31 -24.29 26.83
CA GLY A 232 6.73 -25.36 25.92
C GLY A 232 8.24 -25.50 25.81
N TYR A 233 9.02 -25.07 26.82
CA TYR A 233 10.37 -25.58 26.99
C TYR A 233 10.25 -26.94 27.68
N HIS A 234 10.25 -28.00 26.88
CA HIS A 234 10.46 -29.35 27.40
C HIS A 234 11.93 -29.46 27.80
N GLU A 235 12.24 -29.11 29.05
CA GLU A 235 13.53 -29.48 29.64
C GLU A 235 13.62 -31.02 29.64
N SER A 236 14.68 -31.55 29.03
CA SER A 236 14.98 -32.98 29.02
C SER A 236 15.12 -33.49 30.45
N ARG A 237 14.08 -34.16 30.97
CA ARG A 237 14.13 -34.83 32.26
C ARG A 237 14.55 -36.29 32.06
N VAL A 238 15.47 -36.74 32.92
CA VAL A 238 15.86 -38.16 33.00
C VAL A 238 14.61 -39.01 33.28
N PRO A 239 14.33 -40.05 32.49
CA PRO A 239 13.13 -40.88 32.64
C PRO A 239 13.02 -41.53 34.03
N SER A 240 11.77 -41.66 34.50
CA SER A 240 11.44 -42.30 35.77
C SER A 240 11.86 -43.77 35.74
N GLY A 241 12.85 -44.15 36.56
CA GLY A 241 13.33 -45.54 36.69
C GLY A 241 14.84 -45.68 36.92
N ILE A 242 15.64 -44.62 36.73
CA ILE A 242 17.09 -44.67 36.89
C ILE A 242 17.50 -44.10 38.26
N ARG A 243 17.99 -44.96 39.18
CA ARG A 243 18.67 -44.50 40.40
C ARG A 243 20.15 -44.28 40.08
N LEU A 244 20.56 -43.03 39.93
CA LEU A 244 21.97 -42.67 39.94
C LEU A 244 22.50 -42.88 41.37
N ARG A 245 23.51 -43.73 41.48
CA ARG A 245 24.13 -44.14 42.74
C ARG A 245 25.16 -43.10 43.15
N ASP A 246 25.18 -42.81 44.45
CA ASP A 246 26.20 -42.12 45.22
C ASP A 246 26.24 -40.58 45.16
N ASP A 247 25.70 -39.97 46.22
CA ASP A 247 26.44 -38.90 46.91
C ASP A 247 26.16 -38.98 48.43
N LYS A 248 26.96 -39.81 49.12
CA LYS A 248 27.07 -39.78 50.59
C LYS A 248 28.20 -38.84 50.96
N GLY A 249 27.85 -37.79 51.70
CA GLY A 249 28.71 -37.28 52.77
C GLY A 249 29.33 -35.91 52.51
N ARG A 250 28.69 -34.88 53.05
CA ARG A 250 29.40 -33.72 53.60
C ARG A 250 29.29 -33.75 55.11
N ARG A 251 30.44 -34.04 55.74
CA ARG A 251 30.93 -33.73 57.10
C ARG A 251 31.58 -34.94 57.76
#